data_AF-A0A258M809-F1
#
_entry.id   AF-A0A258M809-F1
#
_cell.length_a   1.000
_cell.length_b   1.000
_cell.length_c   1.000
_cell.angle_alpha   90.00
_cell.angle_beta   90.00
_cell.angle_gamma   90.00
#
_symmetry.space_group_name_H-M   'P 1'
#
loop_
_entity.id
_entity.type
_entity.pdbx_description
1 polymer ?
#
loop_
_entity_poly.entity_id
_entity_poly.type
_entity_poly.pdbx_seq_one_letter_code
_entity_poly.pdbx_strand_id
1 'polypeptide(L)'
;IKIPFQDASLIETNPFFAANTEIVPELEAYMDALRKAGDSCGAKIEVRARNVPIGLGEPLFDKLDADIAHAMMGINAVKGVEIGAGFGSVAQRGSEHGDELHPDGFASNNSGGTLGGISTGQDLRVSIAIKPTSSILSPKESVDLDGKPITVQTKGRHDPCVGIRATPIAEAMLALVLIDHALRHRAQCGDVKHAVSPVPAARPGSVSD
;
A
#
# COMPACT_ATOMS: atom_id res chain seq x y z
N ILE A 1 8.45 -7.73 -13.30
CA ILE A 1 8.92 -8.88 -12.49
C ILE A 1 7.96 -9.02 -11.32
N LYS A 2 7.35 -10.20 -11.12
CA LYS A 2 6.53 -10.46 -9.92
C LYS A 2 7.48 -10.87 -8.80
N ILE A 3 7.33 -10.29 -7.61
CA ILE A 3 8.15 -10.61 -6.43
C ILE A 3 7.29 -11.51 -5.53
N PRO A 4 7.55 -12.83 -5.45
CA PRO A 4 6.86 -13.70 -4.51
C PRO A 4 7.27 -13.34 -3.08
N PHE A 5 6.30 -13.25 -2.17
CA PHE A 5 6.57 -13.08 -0.74
C PHE A 5 7.13 -14.40 -0.17
N GLN A 6 8.23 -14.34 0.57
CA GLN A 6 8.80 -15.49 1.28
C GLN A 6 8.89 -15.21 2.79
N ASP A 7 9.55 -14.13 3.18
CA ASP A 7 9.74 -13.78 4.59
C ASP A 7 9.82 -12.26 4.77
N ALA A 8 9.01 -11.74 5.70
CA ALA A 8 9.00 -10.33 6.08
C ALA A 8 10.35 -9.87 6.66
N SER A 9 11.11 -10.76 7.30
CA SER A 9 12.42 -10.43 7.88
C SER A 9 13.43 -9.97 6.83
N LEU A 10 13.21 -10.32 5.56
CA LEU A 10 14.10 -10.01 4.45
C LEU A 10 13.88 -8.60 3.87
N ILE A 11 12.76 -7.94 4.17
CA ILE A 11 12.37 -6.67 3.54
C ILE A 11 13.48 -5.62 3.69
N GLU A 12 13.97 -5.38 4.90
CA GLU A 12 15.00 -4.35 5.14
C GLU A 12 16.43 -4.80 4.79
N THR A 13 16.62 -6.07 4.42
CA THR A 13 17.96 -6.65 4.20
C THR A 13 18.52 -6.41 2.79
N ASN A 14 17.71 -5.84 1.89
CA ASN A 14 18.07 -5.64 0.50
C ASN A 14 17.58 -4.27 -0.01
N PRO A 15 18.21 -3.70 -1.05
CA PRO A 15 17.89 -2.36 -1.51
C PRO A 15 16.53 -2.22 -2.22
N PHE A 16 15.83 -3.33 -2.48
CA PHE A 16 14.54 -3.34 -3.18
C PHE A 16 13.34 -3.45 -2.25
N PHE A 17 13.57 -3.62 -0.94
CA PHE A 17 12.52 -3.93 0.03
C PHE A 17 11.75 -5.22 -0.32
N ALA A 18 12.41 -6.17 -1.00
CA ALA A 18 11.80 -7.42 -1.41
C ALA A 18 11.75 -8.40 -0.23
N ALA A 19 10.59 -8.99 0.05
CA ALA A 19 10.44 -10.07 1.03
C ALA A 19 10.96 -11.44 0.51
N ASN A 20 11.94 -11.41 -0.39
CA ASN A 20 12.54 -12.55 -1.07
C ASN A 20 13.89 -12.13 -1.64
N THR A 21 14.98 -12.71 -1.14
CA THR A 21 16.35 -12.35 -1.56
C THR A 21 16.79 -13.08 -2.83
N GLU A 22 16.16 -14.20 -3.18
CA GLU A 22 16.51 -15.01 -4.36
C GLU A 22 16.25 -14.25 -5.67
N ILE A 23 15.31 -13.30 -5.68
CA ILE A 23 14.96 -12.50 -6.85
C ILE A 23 15.84 -11.24 -7.02
N VAL A 24 16.62 -10.88 -6.00
CA VAL A 24 17.41 -9.63 -6.00
C VAL A 24 18.35 -9.54 -7.23
N PRO A 25 19.10 -10.59 -7.62
CA PRO A 25 19.95 -10.52 -8.81
C PRO A 25 19.19 -10.24 -10.11
N GLU A 26 17.95 -10.74 -10.24
CA GLU A 26 17.08 -10.47 -11.39
C GLU A 26 16.64 -9.00 -11.40
N LEU A 27 16.27 -8.46 -10.23
CA LEU A 27 15.90 -7.06 -10.07
C LEU A 27 17.07 -6.12 -10.39
N GLU A 28 18.28 -6.43 -9.93
CA GLU A 28 19.49 -5.67 -10.24
C GLU A 28 19.78 -5.65 -11.74
N ALA A 29 19.78 -6.83 -12.38
CA ALA A 29 19.98 -6.96 -13.82
C ALA A 29 18.93 -6.16 -14.62
N TYR A 30 17.68 -6.18 -14.17
CA TYR A 30 16.59 -5.42 -14.79
C TYR A 30 16.76 -3.91 -14.62
N MET A 31 17.16 -3.44 -13.43
CA MET A 31 17.46 -2.02 -13.19
C MET A 31 18.62 -1.53 -14.05
N ASP A 32 19.67 -2.34 -14.21
CA ASP A 32 20.81 -2.02 -15.06
C ASP A 32 20.44 -1.98 -16.54
N ALA A 33 19.57 -2.89 -16.99
CA ALA A 33 19.02 -2.86 -18.34
C ALA A 33 18.23 -1.57 -18.60
N LEU A 34 17.36 -1.16 -17.66
CA LEU A 34 16.60 0.10 -17.76
C LEU A 34 17.53 1.33 -17.80
N ARG A 35 18.56 1.38 -16.94
CA ARG A 35 19.55 2.46 -16.95
C ARG A 35 20.28 2.56 -18.28
N LYS A 36 20.70 1.42 -18.86
CA LYS A 36 21.36 1.36 -20.18
C LYS A 36 20.42 1.78 -21.31
N ALA A 37 19.15 1.40 -21.22
CA ALA A 37 18.11 1.82 -22.16
C ALA A 37 17.72 3.29 -22.00
N GLY A 38 18.07 3.92 -20.87
CA GLY A 38 17.67 5.27 -20.55
C GLY A 38 16.18 5.41 -20.27
N ASP A 39 15.55 4.34 -19.77
CA ASP A 39 14.11 4.22 -19.51
C ASP A 39 13.83 3.92 -18.03
N SER A 40 12.56 3.75 -17.68
CA SER A 40 12.10 3.50 -16.31
C SER A 40 10.92 2.52 -16.25
N CYS A 41 10.63 2.01 -15.07
CA CYS A 41 9.44 1.20 -14.82
C CYS A 41 8.67 1.69 -13.59
N GLY A 42 7.42 1.25 -13.49
CA GLY A 42 6.60 1.43 -12.30
C GLY A 42 6.84 0.34 -11.25
N ALA A 43 6.05 0.37 -10.18
CA ALA A 43 6.04 -0.66 -9.14
C ALA A 43 4.64 -0.80 -8.53
N LYS A 44 4.37 -1.97 -7.95
CA LYS A 44 3.31 -2.17 -6.96
C LYS A 44 3.98 -2.36 -5.61
N ILE A 45 3.58 -1.58 -4.62
CA ILE A 45 4.04 -1.72 -3.24
C ILE A 45 2.87 -2.16 -2.39
N GLU A 46 3.08 -3.13 -1.51
CA GLU A 46 2.14 -3.49 -0.46
C GLU A 46 2.73 -3.06 0.88
N VAL A 47 1.94 -2.36 1.68
CA VAL A 47 2.26 -1.94 3.05
C VAL A 47 1.23 -2.55 3.98
N ARG A 48 1.70 -3.08 5.10
CA ARG A 48 0.85 -3.68 6.13
C ARG A 48 1.03 -2.98 7.47
N ALA A 49 -0.06 -2.78 8.20
CA ALA A 49 -0.01 -2.43 9.62
C ALA A 49 -0.66 -3.52 10.45
N ARG A 50 0.08 -4.02 11.44
CA ARG A 50 -0.32 -5.12 12.33
C ARG A 50 -0.71 -4.59 13.70
N ASN A 51 -1.51 -5.36 14.43
CA ASN A 51 -1.95 -5.02 15.79
C ASN A 51 -2.64 -3.65 15.87
N VAL A 52 -3.37 -3.29 14.82
CA VAL A 52 -4.12 -2.04 14.77
C VAL A 52 -5.28 -2.15 15.75
N PRO A 53 -5.50 -1.17 16.66
CA PRO A 53 -6.65 -1.18 17.54
C PRO A 53 -7.97 -1.28 16.75
N ILE A 54 -8.98 -1.92 17.31
CA ILE A 54 -10.32 -2.00 16.70
C ILE A 54 -11.01 -0.64 16.83
N GLY A 55 -11.70 -0.20 15.78
CA GLY A 55 -12.54 1.00 15.82
C GLY A 55 -11.83 2.33 15.52
N LEU A 56 -10.63 2.31 14.95
CA LEU A 56 -10.00 3.51 14.37
C LEU A 56 -10.71 3.90 13.07
N GLY A 57 -11.04 5.18 12.90
CA GLY A 57 -11.80 5.70 11.77
C GLY A 57 -13.18 6.21 12.18
N GLU A 58 -13.87 6.87 11.25
CA GLU A 58 -15.25 7.32 11.42
C GLU A 58 -16.17 6.66 10.38
N PRO A 59 -17.42 6.31 10.72
CA PRO A 59 -18.28 5.54 9.79
C PRO A 59 -18.66 6.26 8.49
N LEU A 60 -18.54 7.59 8.41
CA LEU A 60 -19.08 8.36 7.29
C LEU A 60 -18.09 9.34 6.66
N PHE A 61 -17.62 10.35 7.40
CA PHE A 61 -16.85 11.46 6.82
C PHE A 61 -15.35 11.18 6.83
N ASP A 62 -14.81 10.70 7.95
CA ASP A 62 -13.38 10.43 8.10
C ASP A 62 -13.12 8.92 8.23
N LYS A 63 -13.58 8.17 7.22
CA LYS A 63 -13.37 6.72 7.15
C LYS A 63 -11.88 6.42 7.03
N LEU A 64 -11.41 5.44 7.82
CA LEU A 64 -10.00 5.07 7.86
C LEU A 64 -9.44 4.70 6.48
N ASP A 65 -10.18 3.88 5.72
CA ASP A 65 -9.79 3.47 4.36
C ASP A 65 -9.77 4.64 3.36
N ALA A 66 -10.69 5.59 3.50
CA ALA A 66 -10.72 6.81 2.69
C ALA A 66 -9.52 7.72 2.97
N ASP A 67 -9.18 7.93 4.23
CA ASP A 67 -8.03 8.76 4.63
C ASP A 67 -6.70 8.08 4.27
N ILE A 68 -6.60 6.76 4.43
CA ILE A 68 -5.48 5.97 3.89
C ILE A 68 -5.37 6.17 2.38
N ALA A 69 -6.47 6.02 1.64
CA ALA A 69 -6.46 6.18 0.18
C ALA A 69 -6.05 7.59 -0.25
N HIS A 70 -6.55 8.62 0.43
CA HIS A 70 -6.18 10.01 0.18
C HIS A 70 -4.67 10.24 0.43
N ALA A 71 -4.17 9.82 1.59
CA ALA A 71 -2.77 9.96 1.97
C ALA A 71 -1.84 9.24 0.98
N MET A 72 -2.18 8.00 0.63
CA MET A 72 -1.41 7.16 -0.30
C MET A 72 -1.43 7.70 -1.73
N MET A 73 -2.58 8.16 -2.22
CA MET A 73 -2.70 8.78 -3.54
C MET A 73 -1.93 10.10 -3.62
N GLY A 74 -1.73 10.77 -2.49
CA GLY A 74 -0.90 11.98 -2.38
C GLY A 74 0.61 11.74 -2.54
N ILE A 75 1.08 10.49 -2.45
CA ILE A 75 2.48 10.15 -2.71
C ILE A 75 2.77 10.36 -4.20
N ASN A 76 3.85 11.09 -4.49
CA ASN A 76 4.26 11.36 -5.86
C ASN A 76 4.38 10.07 -6.69
N ALA A 77 3.86 10.13 -7.91
CA ALA A 77 3.78 9.01 -8.86
C ALA A 77 2.79 7.88 -8.52
N VAL A 78 2.08 7.92 -7.38
CA VAL A 78 0.96 6.99 -7.14
C VAL A 78 -0.21 7.31 -8.08
N LYS A 79 -0.76 6.27 -8.70
CA LYS A 79 -1.90 6.33 -9.64
C LYS A 79 -3.07 5.42 -9.25
N GLY A 80 -2.92 4.61 -8.21
CA GLY A 80 -3.95 3.70 -7.73
C GLY A 80 -3.66 3.28 -6.29
N VAL A 81 -4.72 3.10 -5.50
CA VAL A 81 -4.67 2.58 -4.14
C VAL A 81 -5.71 1.48 -3.99
N GLU A 82 -5.33 0.39 -3.36
CA GLU A 82 -6.15 -0.78 -3.08
C GLU A 82 -6.11 -1.07 -1.57
N ILE A 83 -7.26 -1.42 -0.99
CA ILE A 83 -7.36 -1.93 0.38
C ILE A 83 -7.79 -3.40 0.32
N GLY A 84 -7.13 -4.27 1.08
CA GLY A 84 -7.44 -5.69 1.13
C GLY A 84 -7.35 -6.39 -0.23
N ALA A 85 -8.42 -7.06 -0.64
CA ALA A 85 -8.55 -7.69 -1.95
C ALA A 85 -8.46 -6.70 -3.13
N GLY A 86 -8.62 -5.39 -2.88
CA GLY A 86 -8.42 -4.35 -3.88
C GLY A 86 -9.32 -4.50 -5.09
N PHE A 87 -8.79 -4.26 -6.28
CA PHE A 87 -9.53 -4.49 -7.53
C PHE A 87 -9.83 -5.98 -7.78
N GLY A 88 -9.17 -6.92 -7.08
CA GLY A 88 -9.52 -8.34 -7.15
C GLY A 88 -10.93 -8.64 -6.66
N SER A 89 -11.49 -7.79 -5.80
CA SER A 89 -12.87 -7.92 -5.28
C SER A 89 -13.94 -7.89 -6.38
N VAL A 90 -13.70 -7.22 -7.52
CA VAL A 90 -14.70 -7.05 -8.58
C VAL A 90 -15.09 -8.37 -9.26
N ALA A 91 -14.24 -9.38 -9.16
CA ALA A 91 -14.47 -10.71 -9.71
C ALA A 91 -15.01 -11.71 -8.68
N GLN A 92 -15.09 -11.32 -7.39
CA GLN A 92 -15.50 -12.19 -6.30
C GLN A 92 -17.01 -12.18 -6.11
N ARG A 93 -17.55 -13.32 -5.67
CA ARG A 93 -18.95 -13.39 -5.20
C ARG A 93 -19.03 -12.88 -3.77
N GLY A 94 -20.20 -12.38 -3.35
CA GLY A 94 -20.42 -11.98 -1.96
C GLY A 94 -20.17 -13.11 -0.94
N SER A 95 -20.44 -14.36 -1.33
CA SER A 95 -20.16 -15.56 -0.53
C SER A 95 -18.66 -15.87 -0.36
N GLU A 96 -17.80 -15.25 -1.17
CA GLU A 96 -16.35 -15.42 -1.13
C GLU A 96 -15.65 -14.18 -0.54
N HIS A 97 -16.18 -12.98 -0.84
CA HIS A 97 -15.59 -11.72 -0.41
C HIS A 97 -15.85 -11.44 1.08
N GLY A 98 -17.03 -11.80 1.60
CA GLY A 98 -17.38 -11.52 2.99
C GLY A 98 -16.49 -12.25 3.99
N ASP A 99 -15.80 -11.49 4.85
CA ASP A 99 -14.96 -12.06 5.89
C ASP A 99 -15.82 -12.62 7.03
N GLU A 100 -15.90 -13.95 7.15
CA GLU A 100 -16.69 -14.62 8.19
C GLU A 100 -16.12 -14.35 9.59
N LEU A 101 -16.97 -13.88 10.50
CA LEU A 101 -16.60 -13.59 11.89
C LEU A 101 -17.12 -14.68 12.83
N HIS A 102 -16.23 -15.27 13.61
CA HIS A 102 -16.52 -16.27 14.63
C HIS A 102 -16.08 -15.79 16.01
N PRO A 103 -16.52 -16.44 17.11
CA PRO A 103 -16.09 -16.06 18.46
C PRO A 103 -14.56 -16.07 18.68
N ASP A 104 -13.84 -16.88 17.90
CA ASP A 104 -12.38 -17.01 17.91
C ASP A 104 -11.67 -16.18 16.82
N GLY A 105 -12.39 -15.38 16.03
CA GLY A 105 -11.83 -14.39 15.09
C GLY A 105 -12.39 -14.44 13.67
N PHE A 106 -11.81 -13.64 12.77
CA PHE A 106 -12.13 -13.65 11.35
C PHE A 106 -11.46 -14.83 10.61
N ALA A 107 -12.18 -15.45 9.68
CA ALA A 107 -11.69 -16.57 8.87
C ALA A 107 -10.80 -16.12 7.68
N SER A 108 -10.98 -14.90 7.20
CA SER A 108 -10.25 -14.29 6.08
C SER A 108 -10.11 -12.77 6.27
N ASN A 109 -9.29 -12.11 5.44
CA ASN A 109 -9.08 -10.66 5.47
C ASN A 109 -9.13 -10.03 4.06
N ASN A 110 -10.24 -10.26 3.36
CA ASN A 110 -10.52 -9.64 2.07
C ASN A 110 -10.79 -8.14 2.20
N SER A 111 -11.34 -7.71 3.34
CA SER A 111 -11.63 -6.31 3.65
C SER A 111 -10.37 -5.50 3.99
N GLY A 112 -9.22 -6.16 4.16
CA GLY A 112 -7.94 -5.50 4.36
C GLY A 112 -7.83 -4.72 5.67
N GLY A 113 -8.46 -5.23 6.72
CA GLY A 113 -8.44 -4.65 8.07
C GLY A 113 -9.41 -3.50 8.29
N THR A 114 -10.25 -3.15 7.31
CA THR A 114 -11.26 -2.10 7.42
C THR A 114 -12.65 -2.59 7.04
N LEU A 115 -13.65 -2.37 7.90
CA LEU A 115 -15.06 -2.64 7.60
C LEU A 115 -15.89 -1.43 8.01
N GLY A 116 -16.76 -0.95 7.11
CA GLY A 116 -17.62 0.21 7.41
C GLY A 116 -16.87 1.51 7.72
N GLY A 117 -15.62 1.64 7.25
CA GLY A 117 -14.77 2.80 7.50
C GLY A 117 -14.01 2.79 8.82
N ILE A 118 -14.05 1.68 9.57
CA ILE A 118 -13.29 1.51 10.82
C ILE A 118 -12.39 0.27 10.78
N SER A 119 -11.32 0.29 11.57
CA SER A 119 -10.43 -0.86 11.70
C SER A 119 -11.09 -2.05 12.41
N THR A 120 -10.82 -3.26 11.93
CA THR A 120 -11.38 -4.53 12.46
C THR A 120 -10.46 -5.25 13.44
N GLY A 121 -9.23 -4.76 13.60
CA GLY A 121 -8.15 -5.43 14.33
C GLY A 121 -7.32 -6.39 13.48
N GLN A 122 -7.82 -6.81 12.31
CA GLN A 122 -7.04 -7.53 11.30
C GLN A 122 -5.92 -6.63 10.74
N ASP A 123 -4.90 -7.27 10.16
CA ASP A 123 -3.84 -6.55 9.47
C ASP A 123 -4.45 -5.61 8.42
N LEU A 124 -4.11 -4.32 8.51
CA LEU A 124 -4.42 -3.38 7.44
C LEU A 124 -3.54 -3.74 6.25
N ARG A 125 -4.15 -3.91 5.08
CA ARG A 125 -3.45 -4.26 3.83
C ARG A 125 -3.70 -3.19 2.80
N VAL A 126 -2.65 -2.46 2.44
CA VAL A 126 -2.72 -1.35 1.50
C VAL A 126 -1.76 -1.61 0.36
N SER A 127 -2.25 -1.53 -0.88
CA SER A 127 -1.42 -1.63 -2.08
C SER A 127 -1.47 -0.33 -2.86
N ILE A 128 -0.32 0.14 -3.35
CA ILE A 128 -0.22 1.34 -4.19
C ILE A 128 0.42 1.02 -5.54
N ALA A 129 -0.15 1.59 -6.59
CA ALA A 129 0.37 1.49 -7.95
C ALA A 129 1.16 2.75 -8.30
N ILE A 130 2.45 2.59 -8.58
CA ILE A 130 3.37 3.69 -8.87
C ILE A 130 3.70 3.67 -10.36
N LYS A 131 3.49 4.80 -11.03
CA LYS A 131 3.82 4.93 -12.46
C LYS A 131 5.35 4.96 -12.69
N PRO A 132 5.81 4.64 -13.92
CA PRO A 132 7.19 4.87 -14.31
C PRO A 132 7.64 6.33 -14.14
N THR A 133 8.92 6.51 -13.84
CA THR A 133 9.58 7.81 -13.74
C THR A 133 9.44 8.58 -15.05
N SER A 134 8.97 9.83 -15.00
CA SER A 134 8.71 10.58 -16.23
C SER A 134 9.98 11.19 -16.86
N SER A 135 11.01 11.44 -16.04
CA SER A 135 12.31 11.94 -16.48
C SER A 135 13.18 10.79 -16.96
N ILE A 136 13.19 10.58 -18.27
CA ILE A 136 13.96 9.54 -18.96
C ILE A 136 14.87 10.17 -20.03
N LEU A 137 15.87 9.42 -20.50
CA LEU A 137 16.81 9.92 -21.51
C LEU A 137 16.17 9.98 -22.90
N SER A 138 15.09 9.24 -23.13
CA SER A 138 14.35 9.26 -24.39
C SER A 138 13.67 10.62 -24.61
N PRO A 139 13.90 11.29 -25.75
CA PRO A 139 13.24 12.55 -26.06
C PRO A 139 11.72 12.39 -26.13
N LYS A 140 10.97 13.38 -25.62
CA LYS A 140 9.51 13.45 -25.74
C LYS A 140 9.07 14.79 -26.28
N GLU A 141 8.03 14.77 -27.09
CA GLU A 141 7.34 15.99 -27.51
C GLU A 141 6.60 16.61 -26.33
N SER A 142 6.64 17.93 -26.26
CA SER A 142 5.99 18.76 -25.26
C SER A 142 5.69 20.13 -25.86
N VAL A 143 5.13 21.02 -25.05
CA VAL A 143 4.95 22.44 -25.36
C VAL A 143 5.72 23.31 -24.37
N ASP A 144 6.22 24.45 -24.82
CA ASP A 144 6.81 25.48 -23.96
C ASP A 144 5.72 26.40 -23.34
N LEU A 145 6.15 27.41 -22.57
CA LEU A 145 5.23 28.38 -21.92
C LEU A 145 4.51 29.30 -22.93
N ASP A 146 5.03 29.43 -24.15
CA ASP A 146 4.41 30.17 -25.26
C ASP A 146 3.46 29.27 -26.09
N GLY A 147 3.32 27.99 -25.72
CA GLY A 147 2.50 27.00 -26.42
C GLY A 147 3.14 26.45 -27.70
N LYS A 148 4.43 26.65 -27.92
CA LYS A 148 5.13 26.14 -29.11
C LYS A 148 5.63 24.71 -28.87
N PRO A 149 5.60 23.83 -29.90
CA PRO A 149 6.16 22.49 -29.80
C PRO A 149 7.65 22.53 -29.46
N ILE A 150 8.05 21.75 -28.46
CA ILE A 150 9.45 21.54 -28.07
C ILE A 150 9.70 20.06 -27.82
N THR A 151 10.97 19.67 -27.87
CA THR A 151 11.42 18.34 -27.45
C THR A 151 12.07 18.45 -26.08
N VAL A 152 11.51 17.74 -25.10
CA VAL A 152 12.07 17.64 -23.75
C VAL A 152 12.91 16.38 -23.66
N GLN A 153 14.15 16.54 -23.20
CA GLN A 153 15.05 15.44 -22.88
C GLN A 153 15.78 15.77 -21.59
N THR A 154 15.49 15.00 -20.53
CA THR A 154 16.17 15.17 -19.25
C THR A 154 17.49 14.41 -19.27
N LYS A 155 18.61 15.14 -19.11
CA LYS A 155 19.96 14.57 -19.06
C LYS A 155 20.39 14.39 -17.60
N GLY A 156 21.06 13.29 -17.31
CA GLY A 156 21.61 13.00 -15.97
C GLY A 156 21.21 11.62 -15.45
N ARG A 157 21.54 11.35 -14.18
CA ARG A 157 21.09 10.13 -13.51
C ARG A 157 19.68 10.35 -12.96
N HIS A 158 18.75 9.55 -13.46
CA HIS A 158 17.38 9.49 -12.95
C HIS A 158 17.12 8.11 -12.35
N ASP A 159 16.14 8.07 -11.46
CA ASP A 159 15.73 6.83 -10.83
C ASP A 159 14.99 5.95 -11.84
N PRO A 160 15.50 4.74 -12.18
CA PRO A 160 14.80 3.83 -13.08
C PRO A 160 13.49 3.29 -12.48
N CYS A 161 13.30 3.37 -11.15
CA CYS A 161 12.07 2.96 -10.49
C CYS A 161 11.88 3.74 -9.17
N VAL A 162 11.16 4.88 -9.24
CA VAL A 162 10.82 5.67 -8.04
C VAL A 162 10.02 4.89 -6.99
N GLY A 163 9.43 3.76 -7.37
CA GLY A 163 8.73 2.88 -6.44
C GLY A 163 9.62 2.35 -5.32
N ILE A 164 10.87 2.03 -5.60
CA ILE A 164 11.79 1.51 -4.56
C ILE A 164 11.93 2.50 -3.40
N ARG A 165 12.04 3.80 -3.72
CA ARG A 165 12.15 4.87 -2.71
C ARG A 165 10.82 5.25 -2.07
N ALA A 166 9.70 4.87 -2.68
CA ALA A 166 8.37 5.12 -2.15
C ALA A 166 7.99 4.14 -1.03
N THR A 167 8.66 2.98 -0.91
CA THR A 167 8.37 1.98 0.13
C THR A 167 8.38 2.59 1.56
N PRO A 168 9.48 3.18 2.05
CA PRO A 168 9.48 3.77 3.39
C PRO A 168 8.56 5.00 3.52
N ILE A 169 8.26 5.68 2.41
CA ILE A 169 7.31 6.80 2.40
C ILE A 169 5.90 6.28 2.65
N ALA A 170 5.51 5.20 1.99
CA ALA A 170 4.19 4.59 2.15
C ALA A 170 3.99 4.06 3.58
N GLU A 171 5.01 3.44 4.18
CA GLU A 171 5.00 3.05 5.60
C GLU A 171 4.78 4.25 6.53
N ALA A 172 5.55 5.33 6.33
CA ALA A 172 5.42 6.55 7.13
C ALA A 172 4.03 7.20 6.96
N MET A 173 3.50 7.24 5.74
CA MET A 173 2.17 7.79 5.45
C MET A 173 1.07 6.98 6.12
N LEU A 174 1.14 5.64 6.09
CA LEU A 174 0.19 4.79 6.81
C LEU A 174 0.26 5.04 8.32
N ALA A 175 1.47 5.10 8.88
CA ALA A 175 1.67 5.35 10.31
C ALA A 175 1.11 6.72 10.74
N LEU A 176 1.28 7.76 9.92
CA LEU A 176 0.74 9.10 10.17
C LEU A 176 -0.79 9.13 10.17
N VAL A 177 -1.44 8.43 9.24
CA VAL A 177 -2.90 8.29 9.23
C VAL A 177 -3.38 7.54 10.48
N LEU A 178 -2.70 6.44 10.84
CA LEU A 178 -3.09 5.62 11.98
C LEU A 178 -2.93 6.36 13.31
N ILE A 179 -1.85 7.12 13.51
CA ILE A 179 -1.68 7.88 14.74
C ILE A 179 -2.72 9.00 14.87
N ASP A 180 -3.13 9.63 13.77
CA ASP A 180 -4.20 10.63 13.79
C ASP A 180 -5.52 10.00 14.23
N HIS A 181 -5.96 8.92 13.60
CA HIS A 181 -7.17 8.21 14.03
C HIS A 181 -7.07 7.64 15.45
N ALA A 182 -5.90 7.17 15.88
CA ALA A 182 -5.70 6.70 17.25
C ALA A 182 -5.89 7.83 18.29
N LEU A 183 -5.38 9.03 18.00
CA LEU A 183 -5.56 10.19 18.86
C LEU A 183 -7.02 10.65 18.91
N ARG A 184 -7.71 10.69 17.75
CA ARG A 184 -9.15 10.99 17.66
C ARG A 184 -9.99 9.98 18.43
N HIS A 185 -9.74 8.69 18.22
CA HIS A 185 -10.43 7.61 18.91
C HIS A 185 -10.22 7.70 20.43
N ARG A 186 -9.00 7.96 20.89
CA ARG A 186 -8.72 8.15 22.32
C ARG A 186 -9.50 9.34 22.90
N ALA A 187 -9.62 10.44 22.16
CA ALA A 187 -10.32 11.64 22.62
C ALA A 187 -11.85 11.44 22.70
N GLN A 188 -12.43 10.67 21.77
CA GLN A 188 -13.87 10.44 21.70
C GLN A 188 -14.34 9.24 22.53
N CYS A 189 -13.53 8.18 22.61
CA CYS A 189 -13.93 6.86 23.11
C CYS A 189 -13.09 6.36 24.29
N GLY A 190 -12.15 7.15 24.82
CA GLY A 190 -11.15 6.69 25.79
C GLY A 190 -11.72 6.17 27.13
N ASP A 191 -12.94 6.54 27.47
CA ASP A 191 -13.67 6.12 28.69
C ASP A 191 -14.82 5.15 28.40
N VAL A 192 -15.05 4.79 27.14
CA VAL A 192 -16.10 3.85 26.73
C VAL A 192 -15.80 2.46 27.27
N LYS A 193 -16.81 1.86 27.91
CA LYS A 193 -16.74 0.49 28.42
C LYS A 193 -17.62 -0.42 27.55
N HIS A 194 -17.00 -1.39 26.89
CA HIS A 194 -17.73 -2.38 26.10
C HIS A 194 -18.32 -3.46 27.01
N ALA A 195 -19.57 -3.86 26.72
CA ALA A 195 -20.26 -4.94 27.43
C ALA A 195 -19.74 -6.34 27.06
N VAL A 196 -18.97 -6.44 25.97
CA VAL A 196 -18.41 -7.67 25.44
C VAL A 196 -16.91 -7.52 25.23
N SER A 197 -16.18 -8.62 25.40
CA SER A 197 -14.76 -8.67 25.06
C SER A 197 -14.55 -8.53 23.55
N PRO A 198 -13.46 -7.90 23.10
CA PRO A 198 -13.10 -7.88 21.69
C PRO A 198 -12.95 -9.30 21.14
N VAL A 199 -13.51 -9.54 19.96
CA VAL A 199 -13.25 -10.75 19.19
C VAL A 199 -11.83 -10.67 18.62
N PRO A 200 -11.04 -11.75 18.64
CA PRO A 200 -9.70 -11.75 18.05
C PRO A 200 -9.72 -11.35 16.58
N ALA A 201 -8.62 -10.73 16.12
CA ALA A 201 -8.49 -10.29 14.74
C ALA A 201 -8.54 -11.45 13.72
N ALA A 202 -8.00 -12.62 14.07
CA ALA A 202 -7.88 -13.74 13.15
C ALA A 202 -8.07 -15.05 13.90
N ARG A 203 -8.70 -16.03 13.24
CA ARG A 203 -8.85 -17.38 13.80
C ARG A 203 -7.52 -18.13 13.79
N PRO A 204 -7.29 -19.06 14.73
CA PRO A 204 -6.16 -19.97 14.63
C PRO A 204 -6.17 -20.73 13.29
N GLY A 205 -5.08 -20.66 12.54
CA GLY A 205 -4.95 -21.33 11.24
C GLY A 205 -5.70 -20.66 10.08
N SER A 206 -6.35 -19.50 10.28
CA SER A 206 -6.75 -18.67 9.15
C SER A 206 -5.53 -18.27 8.34
N VAL A 207 -5.69 -18.13 7.02
CA VAL A 207 -4.60 -17.67 6.15
C VAL A 207 -4.30 -16.20 6.48
N SER A 208 -3.39 -15.98 7.42
CA SER A 208 -2.71 -14.71 7.62
C SER A 208 -1.44 -14.76 6.76
N ASP A 209 -1.46 -14.03 5.64
CA ASP A 209 -0.26 -13.81 4.83
C ASP A 209 0.85 -13.11 5.64
#